data_AF-A0A134CKT0-F1
#
_entry.id   AF-A0A134CKT0-F1
#
_cell.length_a   1.000
_cell.length_b   1.000
_cell.length_c   1.000
_cell.angle_alpha   90.00
_cell.angle_beta   90.00
_cell.angle_gamma   90.00
#
_symmetry.space_group_name_H-M   'P 1'
#
loop_
_entity.id
_entity.type
_entity.pdbx_description
1 polymer ?
#
loop_
_entity_poly.entity_id
_entity_poly.type
_entity_poly.pdbx_seq_one_letter_code
_entity_poly.pdbx_strand_id
1 'polypeptide(L)'
;MAEYIMIQGTGSHVGKSILTTALCRIFFQEGRQVSPFKAQNMALNSYVTADGKEMGRAQAAQAEAAGTEPQVRMNPVLLKPTGQASSQVIINGTPVGTMSARAYHKGYALQAFAAVKAALREIEREADTVVIEGAGSPAEINLKDHDIVNMRVARHLQAPVLLVADIDRGGALAALVGTLDLLEPEERALVRGLIINKFRGDVSLLTPALDFLRQKTGKPVLGVIPFIENMRIDEEDSVSLQDKPTQAQAEKAVSIAVIRLPKLSNFTDFSALAAEPDVSLFYTTEAASLLTVDAVIIPGSKNTVADLQWLRRHGLDRALQRAVAAGIPLIGICGGYQMLGRRIFDPLHTEAALTECAGLGFLPLCTTFCGHKKTVQVTAACRDFPFAGAMLQGADLTGYEIHQGRSEVSSGVPVMTAVGGSSKRESACVGCARPDGLVWGTYVHGIFDHDSFRRAVVNGLRVRKGLSPLGTTYSYVAAKEREYNRLADTVRAHLDMEAVRRICVAYRIPRPLCVASSIGRKKSCMRNRRPLPDKYGPAPSPPCRSWRRYIMSSRGRKYCCIMKRPYIFAMLRKRRCWLLPLVRVGRHARPWRYNKPCNAGNGNGPAITRSDLQAGIRHCRQKRIRYG
;
A
#
# COMPACT_ATOMS: atom_id res chain seq x y z
N MET A 1 25.12 13.37 -11.05
CA MET A 1 24.52 12.24 -11.79
C MET A 1 23.84 11.38 -10.75
N ALA A 2 22.63 10.91 -11.00
CA ALA A 2 21.94 10.05 -10.03
C ALA A 2 22.57 8.65 -10.06
N GLU A 3 22.84 8.10 -8.89
CA GLU A 3 23.17 6.69 -8.68
C GLU A 3 21.88 5.90 -8.45
N TYR A 4 21.86 4.64 -8.88
CA TYR A 4 20.70 3.78 -8.72
C TYR A 4 21.08 2.52 -7.96
N ILE A 5 20.17 2.04 -7.14
CA ILE A 5 20.21 0.68 -6.60
C ILE A 5 18.78 0.14 -6.57
N MET A 6 18.58 -1.05 -7.12
CA MET A 6 17.27 -1.67 -7.18
C MET A 6 17.19 -2.91 -6.31
N ILE A 7 16.15 -2.98 -5.48
CA ILE A 7 15.87 -4.11 -4.61
C ILE A 7 14.75 -4.94 -5.24
N GLN A 8 15.10 -6.13 -5.73
CA GLN A 8 14.14 -7.13 -6.18
C GLN A 8 14.13 -8.30 -5.20
N GLY A 9 13.11 -9.16 -5.30
CA GLY A 9 12.92 -10.24 -4.36
C GLY A 9 12.51 -11.50 -5.08
N THR A 10 12.77 -12.67 -4.50
CA THR A 10 12.33 -13.95 -5.05
C THR A 10 10.82 -14.21 -4.89
N GLY A 11 10.11 -13.29 -4.23
CA GLY A 11 8.66 -13.30 -4.06
C GLY A 11 8.15 -12.09 -3.29
N SER A 12 6.84 -12.08 -2.99
CA SER A 12 6.23 -11.07 -2.11
C SER A 12 6.60 -11.32 -0.64
N HIS A 13 6.60 -10.27 0.19
CA HIS A 13 6.91 -10.35 1.63
C HIS A 13 8.32 -10.82 2.01
N VAL A 14 9.26 -10.90 1.06
CA VAL A 14 10.67 -11.22 1.36
C VAL A 14 11.45 -10.07 2.02
N GLY A 15 10.81 -8.92 2.23
CA GLY A 15 11.39 -7.74 2.90
C GLY A 15 11.98 -6.68 1.98
N LYS A 16 11.58 -6.64 0.69
CA LYS A 16 12.02 -5.60 -0.26
C LYS A 16 11.75 -4.19 0.26
N SER A 17 10.51 -3.88 0.65
CA SER A 17 10.10 -2.55 1.09
C SER A 17 10.85 -2.11 2.34
N ILE A 18 11.12 -3.04 3.26
CA ILE A 18 11.94 -2.80 4.46
C ILE A 18 13.39 -2.49 4.08
N LEU A 19 14.02 -3.31 3.22
CA LEU A 19 15.40 -3.05 2.80
C LEU A 19 15.54 -1.76 1.98
N THR A 20 14.57 -1.44 1.13
CA THR A 20 14.49 -0.13 0.46
C THR A 20 14.41 1.00 1.47
N THR A 21 13.56 0.89 2.49
CA THR A 21 13.45 1.89 3.57
C THR A 21 14.76 2.05 4.33
N ALA A 22 15.44 0.94 4.63
CA ALA A 22 16.74 0.95 5.30
C ALA A 22 17.80 1.67 4.48
N LEU A 23 17.92 1.33 3.18
CA LEU A 23 18.90 1.96 2.29
C LEU A 23 18.59 3.44 2.07
N CYS A 24 17.31 3.81 1.95
CA CYS A 24 16.90 5.22 1.94
C CYS A 24 17.46 5.97 3.14
N ARG A 25 17.27 5.42 4.34
CA ARG A 25 17.75 6.05 5.58
C ARG A 25 19.27 6.06 5.70
N ILE A 26 19.94 4.97 5.32
CA ILE A 26 21.41 4.88 5.34
C ILE A 26 22.01 5.96 4.45
N PHE A 27 21.54 6.10 3.20
CA PHE A 27 22.07 7.10 2.28
C PHE A 27 21.71 8.54 2.69
N PHE A 28 20.54 8.74 3.31
CA PHE A 28 20.19 10.03 3.90
C PHE A 28 21.14 10.42 5.04
N GLN A 29 21.45 9.47 5.95
CA GLN A 29 22.43 9.67 7.03
C GLN A 29 23.86 9.90 6.52
N GLU A 30 24.17 9.45 5.29
CA GLU A 30 25.42 9.77 4.58
C GLU A 30 25.41 11.17 3.92
N GLY A 31 24.35 11.96 4.10
CA GLY A 31 24.22 13.32 3.57
C GLY A 31 23.86 13.39 2.09
N ARG A 32 23.36 12.31 1.49
CA ARG A 32 22.95 12.28 0.07
C ARG A 32 21.53 12.80 -0.10
N GLN A 33 21.23 13.38 -1.26
CA GLN A 33 19.84 13.62 -1.67
C GLN A 33 19.23 12.32 -2.21
N VAL A 34 18.38 11.69 -1.41
CA VAL A 34 17.83 10.36 -1.71
C VAL A 34 16.38 10.45 -2.16
N SER A 35 16.02 9.70 -3.19
CA SER A 35 14.62 9.48 -3.57
C SER A 35 14.29 7.99 -3.60
N PRO A 36 13.26 7.53 -2.89
CA PRO A 36 12.71 6.21 -3.16
C PRO A 36 11.98 6.21 -4.50
N PHE A 37 11.86 5.03 -5.11
CA PHE A 37 11.06 4.85 -6.32
C PHE A 37 10.46 3.46 -6.42
N LYS A 38 9.16 3.38 -6.68
CA LYS A 38 8.46 2.15 -7.03
C LYS A 38 7.56 2.39 -8.22
N ALA A 39 7.94 1.85 -9.39
CA ALA A 39 7.25 2.11 -10.65
C ALA A 39 5.75 1.80 -10.59
N GLN A 40 5.38 0.69 -9.94
CA GLN A 40 4.01 0.28 -9.73
C GLN A 40 3.82 -0.30 -8.32
N ASN A 41 2.83 0.19 -7.60
CA ASN A 41 2.36 -0.38 -6.33
C ASN A 41 0.93 -0.92 -6.51
N MET A 42 0.57 -1.98 -5.79
CA MET A 42 -0.81 -2.41 -5.61
C MET A 42 -1.16 -2.43 -4.12
N ALA A 43 -1.81 -1.37 -3.61
CA ALA A 43 -2.09 -1.22 -2.18
C ALA A 43 -3.42 -0.50 -1.91
N LEU A 44 -4.08 -0.88 -0.80
CA LEU A 44 -5.30 -0.19 -0.32
C LEU A 44 -4.97 1.01 0.59
N ASN A 45 -3.83 0.98 1.26
CA ASN A 45 -3.33 2.07 2.09
C ASN A 45 -2.74 3.17 1.21
N SER A 46 -3.18 4.40 1.46
CA SER A 46 -2.72 5.54 0.68
C SER A 46 -2.43 6.74 1.55
N TYR A 47 -1.47 7.52 1.08
CA TYR A 47 -1.16 8.84 1.54
C TYR A 47 -1.63 9.86 0.49
N VAL A 48 -1.87 11.09 0.92
CA VAL A 48 -2.16 12.21 0.02
C VAL A 48 -0.98 13.17 0.08
N THR A 49 -0.41 13.53 -1.05
CA THR A 49 0.73 14.47 -1.13
C THR A 49 0.28 15.92 -0.92
N ALA A 50 1.22 16.85 -0.70
CA ALA A 50 0.90 18.26 -0.50
C ALA A 50 0.09 18.89 -1.65
N ASP A 51 0.33 18.46 -2.88
CA ASP A 51 -0.43 18.85 -4.07
C ASP A 51 -1.77 18.11 -4.24
N GLY A 52 -2.22 17.38 -3.21
CA GLY A 52 -3.54 16.76 -3.15
C GLY A 52 -3.67 15.49 -4.00
N LYS A 53 -2.56 14.80 -4.28
CA LYS A 53 -2.56 13.59 -5.12
C LYS A 53 -2.33 12.33 -4.32
N GLU A 54 -2.76 11.20 -4.86
CA GLU A 54 -2.75 9.93 -4.14
C GLU A 54 -1.45 9.12 -4.36
N MET A 55 -0.86 8.56 -3.30
CA MET A 55 0.27 7.63 -3.41
C MET A 55 0.18 6.47 -2.40
N GLY A 56 0.94 5.39 -2.62
CA GLY A 56 1.04 4.29 -1.66
C GLY A 56 1.68 4.71 -0.33
N ARG A 57 1.15 4.20 0.80
CA ARG A 57 1.67 4.54 2.14
C ARG A 57 3.10 4.05 2.37
N ALA A 58 3.49 2.89 1.82
CA ALA A 58 4.86 2.40 1.91
C ALA A 58 5.88 3.35 1.26
N GLN A 59 5.55 3.95 0.10
CA GLN A 59 6.44 4.93 -0.52
C GLN A 59 6.46 6.25 0.24
N ALA A 60 5.39 6.61 0.95
CA ALA A 60 5.43 7.74 1.88
C ALA A 60 6.39 7.46 3.04
N ALA A 61 6.34 6.27 3.65
CA ALA A 61 7.29 5.86 4.69
C ALA A 61 8.75 5.81 4.19
N GLN A 62 8.97 5.35 2.95
CA GLN A 62 10.30 5.40 2.33
C GLN A 62 10.79 6.82 2.06
N ALA A 63 9.88 7.75 1.73
CA ALA A 63 10.21 9.16 1.54
C ALA A 63 10.60 9.82 2.87
N GLU A 64 9.83 9.55 3.93
CA GLU A 64 10.16 9.96 5.29
C GLU A 64 11.55 9.42 5.72
N ALA A 65 11.82 8.13 5.50
CA ALA A 65 13.11 7.52 5.79
C ALA A 65 14.27 8.16 5.00
N ALA A 66 14.01 8.59 3.76
CA ALA A 66 14.95 9.33 2.91
C ALA A 66 15.06 10.83 3.26
N GLY A 67 14.30 11.33 4.25
CA GLY A 67 14.29 12.75 4.61
C GLY A 67 13.73 13.67 3.53
N THR A 68 12.86 13.15 2.65
CA THR A 68 12.27 13.89 1.54
C THR A 68 10.74 13.90 1.63
N GLU A 69 10.10 14.91 1.03
CA GLU A 69 8.65 15.00 1.03
C GLU A 69 8.02 13.91 0.15
N PRO A 70 6.96 13.22 0.60
CA PRO A 70 6.26 12.23 -0.23
C PRO A 70 5.68 12.87 -1.50
N GLN A 71 6.05 12.33 -2.65
CA GLN A 71 5.61 12.81 -3.96
C GLN A 71 5.15 11.66 -4.86
N VAL A 72 4.09 11.87 -5.63
CA VAL A 72 3.51 10.82 -6.49
C VAL A 72 4.45 10.31 -7.58
N ARG A 73 5.46 11.09 -7.98
CA ARG A 73 6.50 10.62 -8.90
C ARG A 73 7.36 9.48 -8.31
N MET A 74 7.41 9.34 -6.98
CA MET A 74 8.04 8.19 -6.33
C MET A 74 7.22 6.91 -6.51
N ASN A 75 5.92 7.02 -6.83
CA ASN A 75 5.03 5.92 -7.14
C ASN A 75 4.03 6.30 -8.26
N PRO A 76 4.49 6.38 -9.53
CA PRO A 76 3.71 6.96 -10.62
C PRO A 76 2.53 6.09 -11.05
N VAL A 77 2.52 4.80 -10.72
CA VAL A 77 1.40 3.89 -10.99
C VAL A 77 0.96 3.25 -9.67
N LEU A 78 -0.29 3.48 -9.29
CA LEU A 78 -0.91 2.86 -8.11
C LEU A 78 -2.16 2.09 -8.56
N LEU A 79 -2.22 0.81 -8.19
CA LEU A 79 -3.36 -0.06 -8.42
C LEU A 79 -4.09 -0.28 -7.09
N LYS A 80 -5.39 -0.02 -7.08
CA LYS A 80 -6.26 -0.26 -5.91
C LYS A 80 -7.23 -1.38 -6.20
N PRO A 81 -7.05 -2.58 -5.62
CA PRO A 81 -8.00 -3.67 -5.81
C PRO A 81 -9.42 -3.27 -5.40
N THR A 82 -10.39 -3.51 -6.27
CA THR A 82 -11.81 -3.20 -6.02
C THR A 82 -12.66 -4.46 -5.77
N GLY A 83 -12.05 -5.65 -5.90
CA GLY A 83 -12.74 -6.94 -5.94
C GLY A 83 -12.97 -7.44 -7.37
N GLN A 84 -13.38 -8.71 -7.53
CA GLN A 84 -13.69 -9.33 -8.83
C GLN A 84 -12.55 -9.25 -9.88
N ALA A 85 -11.30 -9.47 -9.44
CA ALA A 85 -10.11 -9.40 -10.30
C ALA A 85 -9.97 -8.07 -11.08
N SER A 86 -10.40 -6.97 -10.47
CA SER A 86 -10.30 -5.61 -11.01
C SER A 86 -9.63 -4.66 -10.03
N SER A 87 -9.02 -3.61 -10.58
CA SER A 87 -8.36 -2.55 -9.81
C SER A 87 -8.69 -1.18 -10.39
N GLN A 88 -8.88 -0.20 -9.52
CA GLN A 88 -8.78 1.21 -9.91
C GLN A 88 -7.32 1.51 -10.23
N VAL A 89 -7.09 2.09 -11.41
CA VAL A 89 -5.78 2.49 -11.90
C VAL A 89 -5.61 3.99 -11.64
N ILE A 90 -4.50 4.34 -11.01
CA ILE A 90 -4.15 5.71 -10.63
C ILE A 90 -2.78 6.01 -11.23
N ILE A 91 -2.70 7.09 -12.02
CA ILE A 91 -1.48 7.53 -12.70
C ILE A 91 -1.09 8.90 -12.14
N ASN A 92 0.14 9.01 -11.63
CA ASN A 92 0.65 10.21 -10.97
C ASN A 92 -0.35 10.77 -9.94
N GLY A 93 -0.94 9.87 -9.16
CA GLY A 93 -1.92 10.16 -8.11
C GLY A 93 -3.31 10.62 -8.55
N THR A 94 -3.65 10.54 -9.84
CA THR A 94 -5.00 10.80 -10.35
C THR A 94 -5.64 9.50 -10.88
N PRO A 95 -6.87 9.15 -10.49
CA PRO A 95 -7.59 8.01 -11.04
C PRO A 95 -7.85 8.17 -12.55
N VAL A 96 -7.52 7.14 -13.33
CA VAL A 96 -7.79 7.10 -14.78
C VAL A 96 -8.91 6.14 -15.16
N GLY A 97 -9.35 5.29 -14.23
CA GLY A 97 -10.47 4.37 -14.40
C GLY A 97 -10.29 3.06 -13.64
N THR A 98 -11.31 2.20 -13.69
CA THR A 98 -11.26 0.84 -13.15
C THR A 98 -11.06 -0.14 -14.29
N MET A 99 -10.11 -1.05 -14.15
CA MET A 99 -9.76 -2.03 -15.19
C MET A 99 -9.72 -3.43 -14.59
N SER A 100 -10.15 -4.43 -15.36
CA SER A 100 -9.87 -5.82 -15.02
C SER A 100 -8.37 -6.09 -15.10
N ALA A 101 -7.86 -7.05 -14.33
CA ALA A 101 -6.46 -7.47 -14.38
C ALA A 101 -6.02 -7.80 -15.82
N ARG A 102 -6.90 -8.46 -16.59
CA ARG A 102 -6.64 -8.78 -18.00
C ARG A 102 -6.49 -7.53 -18.87
N ALA A 103 -7.39 -6.55 -18.74
CA ALA A 103 -7.34 -5.31 -19.53
C ALA A 103 -6.09 -4.49 -19.19
N TYR A 104 -5.74 -4.45 -17.90
CA TYR A 104 -4.55 -3.75 -17.43
C TYR A 104 -3.27 -4.39 -18.00
N HIS A 105 -3.05 -5.68 -17.76
CA HIS A 105 -1.82 -6.35 -18.17
C HIS A 105 -1.69 -6.43 -19.70
N LYS A 106 -2.74 -6.79 -20.44
CA LYS A 106 -2.65 -7.02 -21.89
C LYS A 106 -2.67 -5.74 -22.75
N GLY A 107 -2.86 -4.56 -22.16
CA GLY A 107 -3.00 -3.33 -22.95
C GLY A 107 -2.48 -2.07 -22.27
N TYR A 108 -2.87 -1.81 -21.02
CA TYR A 108 -2.63 -0.52 -20.37
C TYR A 108 -1.26 -0.42 -19.66
N ALA A 109 -0.73 -1.50 -19.12
CA ALA A 109 0.52 -1.49 -18.35
C ALA A 109 1.69 -0.86 -19.12
N LEU A 110 1.86 -1.21 -20.40
CA LEU A 110 2.90 -0.63 -21.26
C LEU A 110 2.70 0.86 -21.53
N GLN A 111 1.44 1.33 -21.58
CA GLN A 111 1.13 2.76 -21.68
C GLN A 111 1.47 3.48 -20.37
N ALA A 112 1.14 2.88 -19.22
CA ALA A 112 1.48 3.39 -17.91
C ALA A 112 3.00 3.50 -17.69
N PHE A 113 3.80 2.67 -18.36
CA PHE A 113 5.27 2.79 -18.34
C PHE A 113 5.79 4.14 -18.88
N ALA A 114 5.02 4.87 -19.70
CA ALA A 114 5.38 6.23 -20.09
C ALA A 114 5.43 7.18 -18.87
N ALA A 115 4.50 7.04 -17.92
CA ALA A 115 4.49 7.80 -16.68
C ALA A 115 5.68 7.43 -15.78
N VAL A 116 6.02 6.13 -15.71
CA VAL A 116 7.22 5.63 -15.00
C VAL A 116 8.49 6.32 -15.51
N LYS A 117 8.69 6.34 -16.84
CA LYS A 117 9.87 6.99 -17.44
C LYS A 117 9.89 8.51 -17.23
N ALA A 118 8.73 9.17 -17.21
CA ALA A 118 8.65 10.60 -16.97
C ALA A 118 9.02 10.94 -15.52
N ALA A 119 8.47 10.20 -14.56
CA ALA A 119 8.77 10.36 -13.14
C ALA A 119 10.25 10.15 -12.84
N LEU A 120 10.88 9.11 -13.40
CA LEU A 120 12.31 8.86 -13.25
C LEU A 120 13.17 10.03 -13.74
N ARG A 121 12.88 10.57 -14.94
CA ARG A 121 13.61 11.73 -15.48
C ARG A 121 13.51 12.98 -14.60
N GLU A 122 12.41 13.15 -13.88
CA GLU A 122 12.26 14.26 -12.93
C GLU A 122 13.08 14.01 -11.67
N ILE A 123 12.98 12.81 -11.08
CA ILE A 123 13.74 12.43 -9.89
C ILE A 123 15.26 12.53 -10.14
N GLU A 124 15.75 12.11 -11.30
CA GLU A 124 17.16 12.14 -11.68
C GLU A 124 17.80 13.54 -11.72
N ARG A 125 16.96 14.58 -11.83
CA ARG A 125 17.41 15.99 -11.82
C ARG A 125 17.74 16.46 -10.42
N GLU A 126 17.10 15.88 -9.41
CA GLU A 126 17.11 16.36 -8.03
C GLU A 126 17.84 15.41 -7.08
N ALA A 127 17.72 14.10 -7.28
CA ALA A 127 18.35 13.11 -6.41
C ALA A 127 19.78 12.75 -6.82
N ASP A 128 20.64 12.56 -5.83
CA ASP A 128 21.96 11.95 -5.97
C ASP A 128 21.87 10.43 -5.97
N THR A 129 20.89 9.87 -5.27
CA THR A 129 20.70 8.42 -5.15
C THR A 129 19.22 8.07 -5.24
N VAL A 130 18.88 7.15 -6.14
CA VAL A 130 17.52 6.63 -6.31
C VAL A 130 17.49 5.17 -5.86
N VAL A 131 16.76 4.90 -4.78
CA VAL A 131 16.58 3.55 -4.23
C VAL A 131 15.27 2.99 -4.79
N ILE A 132 15.38 1.99 -5.66
CA ILE A 132 14.28 1.47 -6.45
C ILE A 132 13.76 0.17 -5.82
N GLU A 133 12.45 0.06 -5.63
CA GLU A 133 11.80 -1.16 -5.16
C GLU A 133 11.09 -1.89 -6.31
N GLY A 134 11.38 -3.20 -6.46
CA GLY A 134 10.60 -4.11 -7.31
C GLY A 134 9.31 -4.60 -6.63
N ALA A 135 8.51 -5.40 -7.34
CA ALA A 135 7.32 -6.03 -6.77
C ALA A 135 7.26 -7.52 -7.13
N GLY A 136 6.73 -8.34 -6.22
CA GLY A 136 6.71 -9.79 -6.41
C GLY A 136 8.11 -10.36 -6.71
N SER A 137 8.15 -11.32 -7.64
CA SER A 137 9.37 -11.88 -8.23
C SER A 137 9.61 -11.32 -9.63
N PRO A 138 10.87 -11.03 -10.03
CA PRO A 138 11.19 -10.65 -11.40
C PRO A 138 11.09 -11.83 -12.40
N ALA A 139 10.92 -13.06 -11.89
CA ALA A 139 10.90 -14.29 -12.68
C ALA A 139 9.48 -14.86 -12.89
N GLU A 140 8.43 -14.05 -12.77
CA GLU A 140 7.05 -14.42 -13.11
C GLU A 140 6.88 -14.46 -14.63
N ILE A 141 7.25 -15.60 -15.24
CA ILE A 141 7.33 -15.79 -16.71
C ILE A 141 6.00 -15.42 -17.40
N ASN A 142 4.87 -15.71 -16.75
CA ASN A 142 3.52 -15.40 -17.25
C ASN A 142 3.19 -13.89 -17.26
N LEU A 143 3.96 -13.05 -16.57
CA LEU A 143 3.75 -11.60 -16.47
C LEU A 143 4.86 -10.78 -17.14
N LYS A 144 5.97 -11.40 -17.55
CA LYS A 144 7.20 -10.73 -18.02
C LYS A 144 6.96 -9.66 -19.09
N ASP A 145 6.17 -9.97 -20.10
CA ASP A 145 5.86 -9.05 -21.22
C ASP A 145 5.14 -7.76 -20.77
N HIS A 146 4.51 -7.80 -19.59
CA HIS A 146 3.68 -6.73 -19.06
C HIS A 146 4.18 -6.19 -17.71
N ASP A 147 5.29 -6.73 -17.18
CA ASP A 147 5.87 -6.34 -15.90
C ASP A 147 6.59 -4.99 -15.98
N ILE A 148 5.95 -3.92 -15.52
CA ILE A 148 6.53 -2.57 -15.53
C ILE A 148 7.27 -2.21 -14.24
N VAL A 149 7.47 -3.15 -13.31
CA VAL A 149 8.00 -2.86 -11.97
C VAL A 149 9.35 -3.52 -11.66
N ASN A 150 9.72 -4.65 -12.29
CA ASN A 150 11.02 -5.27 -12.05
C ASN A 150 12.03 -5.01 -13.18
N MET A 151 12.36 -6.03 -13.98
CA MET A 151 13.50 -6.00 -14.91
C MET A 151 13.35 -4.96 -16.01
N ARG A 152 12.13 -4.59 -16.39
CA ARG A 152 11.87 -3.51 -17.34
C ARG A 152 12.39 -2.15 -16.82
N VAL A 153 12.26 -1.87 -15.53
CA VAL A 153 12.83 -0.67 -14.89
C VAL A 153 14.35 -0.79 -14.80
N ALA A 154 14.84 -1.94 -14.34
CA ALA A 154 16.28 -2.19 -14.22
C ALA A 154 16.99 -2.00 -15.57
N ARG A 155 16.45 -2.54 -16.66
CA ARG A 155 16.99 -2.39 -18.02
C ARG A 155 16.88 -0.95 -18.53
N HIS A 156 15.80 -0.25 -18.24
CA HIS A 156 15.63 1.14 -18.67
C HIS A 156 16.72 2.04 -18.08
N LEU A 157 17.07 1.83 -16.82
CA LEU A 157 18.05 2.62 -16.08
C LEU A 157 19.45 2.01 -16.04
N GLN A 158 19.65 0.81 -16.62
CA GLN A 158 20.81 -0.05 -16.35
C GLN A 158 21.13 -0.15 -14.83
N ALA A 159 20.08 -0.14 -14.00
CA ALA A 159 20.22 -0.06 -12.56
C ALA A 159 20.73 -1.41 -12.01
N PRO A 160 21.74 -1.41 -11.13
CA PRO A 160 22.19 -2.62 -10.49
C PRO A 160 21.12 -3.15 -9.53
N VAL A 161 20.93 -4.47 -9.53
CA VAL A 161 19.89 -5.15 -8.75
C VAL A 161 20.52 -5.94 -7.59
N LEU A 162 19.98 -5.77 -6.38
CA LEU A 162 20.17 -6.68 -5.25
C LEU A 162 18.94 -7.59 -5.15
N LEU A 163 19.16 -8.90 -5.23
CA LEU A 163 18.08 -9.90 -5.17
C LEU A 163 17.94 -10.48 -3.76
N VAL A 164 16.76 -10.30 -3.16
CA VAL A 164 16.46 -10.67 -1.78
C VAL A 164 15.68 -11.97 -1.72
N ALA A 165 16.05 -12.87 -0.80
CA ALA A 165 15.25 -14.05 -0.46
C ALA A 165 14.97 -14.13 1.05
N ASP A 166 13.77 -14.62 1.38
CA ASP A 166 13.33 -14.88 2.75
C ASP A 166 13.78 -16.29 3.16
N ILE A 167 14.60 -16.40 4.21
CA ILE A 167 15.05 -17.70 4.74
C ILE A 167 14.14 -18.27 5.82
N ASP A 168 13.33 -17.43 6.49
CA ASP A 168 12.43 -17.83 7.57
C ASP A 168 11.36 -18.81 7.07
N ARG A 169 10.95 -18.66 5.80
CA ARG A 169 10.00 -19.57 5.12
C ARG A 169 10.62 -20.84 4.55
N GLY A 170 11.94 -21.00 4.63
CA GLY A 170 12.70 -22.08 4.00
C GLY A 170 12.84 -21.91 2.47
N GLY A 171 13.78 -22.66 1.87
CA GLY A 171 13.96 -22.69 0.42
C GLY A 171 14.66 -21.48 -0.21
N ALA A 172 15.21 -20.56 0.59
CA ALA A 172 15.85 -19.32 0.11
C ALA A 172 16.90 -19.55 -0.99
N LEU A 173 17.78 -20.54 -0.83
CA LEU A 173 18.82 -20.87 -1.82
C LEU A 173 18.22 -21.28 -3.16
N ALA A 174 17.25 -22.19 -3.14
CA ALA A 174 16.57 -22.66 -4.34
C ALA A 174 15.81 -21.51 -5.03
N ALA A 175 15.18 -20.63 -4.25
CA ALA A 175 14.49 -19.46 -4.77
C ALA A 175 15.45 -18.48 -5.46
N LEU A 176 16.63 -18.21 -4.88
CA LEU A 176 17.65 -17.36 -5.50
C LEU A 176 18.19 -17.96 -6.79
N VAL A 177 18.60 -19.23 -6.76
CA VAL A 177 19.12 -19.94 -7.93
C VAL A 177 18.06 -20.00 -9.03
N GLY A 178 16.85 -20.44 -8.70
CA GLY A 178 15.75 -20.56 -9.65
C GLY A 178 15.37 -19.20 -10.26
N THR A 179 15.31 -18.14 -9.46
CA THR A 179 15.06 -16.79 -9.98
C THR A 179 16.14 -16.38 -10.97
N LEU A 180 17.43 -16.54 -10.62
CA LEU A 180 18.54 -16.17 -11.50
C LEU A 180 18.61 -17.01 -12.79
N ASP A 181 18.18 -18.27 -12.75
CA ASP A 181 18.18 -19.17 -13.90
C ASP A 181 17.01 -18.90 -14.86
N LEU A 182 15.92 -18.29 -14.37
CA LEU A 182 14.76 -17.88 -15.17
C LEU A 182 14.94 -16.50 -15.83
N LEU A 183 15.90 -15.70 -15.38
CA LEU A 183 16.21 -14.40 -15.97
C LEU A 183 16.95 -14.55 -17.30
N GLU A 184 16.69 -13.64 -18.24
CA GLU A 184 17.51 -13.55 -19.46
C GLU A 184 18.96 -13.19 -19.11
N PRO A 185 19.95 -13.57 -19.94
CA PRO A 185 21.36 -13.30 -19.64
C PRO A 185 21.67 -11.83 -19.35
N GLU A 186 21.02 -10.91 -20.07
CA GLU A 186 21.15 -9.47 -19.87
C GLU A 186 20.50 -8.97 -18.57
N GLU A 187 19.38 -9.56 -18.16
CA GLU A 187 18.70 -9.26 -16.90
C GLU A 187 19.50 -9.82 -15.71
N ARG A 188 19.97 -11.07 -15.83
CA ARG A 188 20.86 -11.71 -14.86
C ARG A 188 22.17 -10.92 -14.70
N ALA A 189 22.66 -10.27 -15.74
CA ALA A 189 23.85 -9.42 -15.67
C ALA A 189 23.64 -8.19 -14.77
N LEU A 190 22.42 -7.63 -14.71
CA LEU A 190 22.08 -6.50 -13.84
C LEU A 190 22.04 -6.88 -12.36
N VAL A 191 21.82 -8.15 -12.02
CA VAL A 191 21.90 -8.61 -10.62
C VAL A 191 23.35 -8.57 -10.15
N ARG A 192 23.68 -7.73 -9.17
CA ARG A 192 25.04 -7.51 -8.66
C ARG A 192 25.30 -8.12 -7.29
N GLY A 193 24.25 -8.49 -6.57
CA GLY A 193 24.40 -9.13 -5.27
C GLY A 193 23.12 -9.82 -4.80
N LEU A 194 23.30 -10.74 -3.86
CA LEU A 194 22.22 -11.48 -3.21
C LEU A 194 22.12 -11.04 -1.75
N ILE A 195 20.91 -11.00 -1.21
CA ILE A 195 20.64 -10.74 0.21
C ILE A 195 19.79 -11.87 0.74
N ILE A 196 20.23 -12.47 1.84
CA ILE A 196 19.41 -13.38 2.64
C ILE A 196 18.78 -12.55 3.74
N ASN A 197 17.46 -12.58 3.85
CA ASN A 197 16.72 -11.78 4.82
C ASN A 197 15.97 -12.66 5.81
N LYS A 198 15.67 -12.09 6.98
CA LYS A 198 14.94 -12.74 8.09
C LYS A 198 15.66 -13.96 8.68
N PHE A 199 16.98 -13.91 8.73
CA PHE A 199 17.76 -15.00 9.30
C PHE A 199 17.61 -15.07 10.83
N ARG A 200 17.53 -16.29 11.37
CA ARG A 200 17.50 -16.55 12.81
C ARG A 200 18.63 -17.51 13.16
N GLY A 201 19.40 -17.20 14.20
CA GLY A 201 20.48 -18.04 14.70
C GLY A 201 21.87 -17.51 14.37
N ASP A 202 22.86 -18.38 14.44
CA ASP A 202 24.28 -18.06 14.19
C ASP A 202 24.59 -18.10 12.69
N VAL A 203 25.04 -16.96 12.15
CA VAL A 203 25.39 -16.79 10.73
C VAL A 203 26.55 -17.70 10.31
N SER A 204 27.43 -18.08 11.26
CA SER A 204 28.57 -18.97 10.98
C SER A 204 28.14 -20.32 10.39
N LEU A 205 26.95 -20.80 10.79
CA LEU A 205 26.33 -22.04 10.29
C LEU A 205 25.85 -21.93 8.84
N LEU A 206 25.67 -20.70 8.33
CA LEU A 206 25.19 -20.44 6.98
C LEU A 206 26.34 -20.34 5.97
N THR A 207 27.60 -20.16 6.42
CA THR A 207 28.77 -19.94 5.54
C THR A 207 28.87 -20.96 4.40
N PRO A 208 28.75 -22.29 4.60
CA PRO A 208 28.82 -23.26 3.50
C PRO A 208 27.73 -23.05 2.43
N ALA A 209 26.54 -22.61 2.86
CA ALA A 209 25.42 -22.31 1.97
C ALA A 209 25.67 -21.02 1.15
N LEU A 210 26.33 -20.03 1.74
CA LEU A 210 26.71 -18.78 1.06
C LEU A 210 27.79 -19.05 -0.01
N ASP A 211 28.78 -19.87 0.32
CA ASP A 211 29.84 -20.27 -0.61
C ASP A 211 29.28 -21.06 -1.79
N PHE A 212 28.35 -21.99 -1.52
CA PHE A 212 27.62 -22.71 -2.57
C PHE A 212 26.88 -21.75 -3.49
N LEU A 213 26.13 -20.76 -2.94
CA LEU A 213 25.42 -19.77 -3.75
C LEU A 213 26.38 -19.00 -4.65
N ARG A 214 27.52 -18.55 -4.12
CA ARG A 214 28.52 -17.82 -4.89
C ARG A 214 29.08 -18.68 -6.03
N GLN A 215 29.43 -19.94 -5.76
CA GLN A 215 29.94 -20.86 -6.76
C GLN A 215 28.89 -21.18 -7.84
N LYS A 216 27.64 -21.43 -7.43
CA LYS A 216 26.56 -21.83 -8.34
C LYS A 216 26.06 -20.68 -9.21
N THR A 217 25.97 -19.47 -8.65
CA THR A 217 25.32 -18.33 -9.31
C THR A 217 26.30 -17.35 -9.93
N GLY A 218 27.54 -17.32 -9.44
CA GLY A 218 28.54 -16.30 -9.76
C GLY A 218 28.23 -14.92 -9.16
N LYS A 219 27.21 -14.81 -8.27
CA LYS A 219 26.82 -13.57 -7.61
C LYS A 219 27.27 -13.60 -6.14
N PRO A 220 27.85 -12.51 -5.61
CA PRO A 220 28.21 -12.45 -4.20
C PRO A 220 26.95 -12.33 -3.33
N VAL A 221 26.98 -12.96 -2.16
CA VAL A 221 26.03 -12.64 -1.08
C VAL A 221 26.58 -11.42 -0.36
N LEU A 222 25.85 -10.30 -0.40
CA LEU A 222 26.30 -9.04 0.18
C LEU A 222 25.85 -8.87 1.62
N GLY A 223 24.86 -9.64 2.07
CA GLY A 223 24.37 -9.54 3.45
C GLY A 223 23.43 -10.68 3.86
N VAL A 224 23.47 -10.97 5.15
CA VAL A 224 22.55 -11.88 5.84
C VAL A 224 21.87 -11.07 6.94
N ILE A 225 20.68 -10.56 6.63
CA ILE A 225 19.95 -9.65 7.50
C ILE A 225 19.18 -10.48 8.53
N PRO A 226 19.35 -10.20 9.83
CA PRO A 226 18.66 -10.93 10.88
C PRO A 226 17.16 -10.66 10.83
N PHE A 227 16.37 -11.57 11.41
CA PHE A 227 14.98 -11.30 11.72
C PHE A 227 14.90 -10.17 12.76
N ILE A 228 14.28 -9.05 12.37
CA ILE A 228 14.15 -7.89 13.26
C ILE A 228 12.82 -8.00 14.01
N GLU A 229 12.90 -8.28 15.30
CA GLU A 229 11.73 -8.36 16.17
C GLU A 229 11.14 -6.98 16.44
N ASN A 230 9.80 -6.93 16.53
CA ASN A 230 9.04 -5.74 16.88
C ASN A 230 9.34 -4.52 15.99
N MET A 231 9.51 -4.73 14.68
CA MET A 231 9.69 -3.64 13.72
C MET A 231 8.40 -2.82 13.61
N ARG A 232 8.50 -1.49 13.74
CA ARG A 232 7.35 -0.57 13.70
C ARG A 232 7.44 0.40 12.54
N ILE A 233 7.60 -0.15 11.33
CA ILE A 233 7.60 0.61 10.08
C ILE A 233 6.33 0.27 9.30
N ASP A 234 5.70 1.28 8.70
CA ASP A 234 4.48 1.10 7.91
C ASP A 234 4.77 0.20 6.69
N GLU A 235 4.15 -0.99 6.67
CA GLU A 235 4.28 -1.93 5.56
C GLU A 235 3.27 -1.66 4.43
N GLU A 236 3.60 -2.16 3.23
CA GLU A 236 2.83 -1.96 2.00
C GLU A 236 1.49 -2.71 1.99
N ASP A 237 1.46 -3.93 2.54
CA ASP A 237 0.45 -4.92 2.18
C ASP A 237 -0.57 -5.22 3.28
N SER A 238 -1.80 -5.53 2.84
CA SER A 238 -2.90 -6.00 3.70
C SER A 238 -2.63 -7.35 4.38
N VAL A 239 -1.60 -8.09 3.94
CA VAL A 239 -1.16 -9.32 4.60
C VAL A 239 -0.65 -9.02 6.01
N SER A 240 -0.03 -7.86 6.24
CA SER A 240 0.37 -7.41 7.58
C SER A 240 -0.81 -7.24 8.55
N LEU A 241 -2.05 -7.13 8.03
CA LEU A 241 -3.26 -7.13 8.85
C LEU A 241 -3.54 -8.49 9.49
N GLN A 242 -3.06 -9.59 8.89
CA GLN A 242 -3.19 -10.94 9.46
C GLN A 242 -2.33 -11.13 10.71
N ASP A 243 -1.22 -10.38 10.80
CA ASP A 243 -0.29 -10.41 11.93
C ASP A 243 -0.70 -9.45 13.07
N LYS A 244 -1.77 -8.66 12.87
CA LYS A 244 -2.27 -7.75 13.92
C LYS A 244 -2.98 -8.53 15.03
N PRO A 245 -2.89 -8.08 16.30
CA PRO A 245 -3.59 -8.71 17.41
C PRO A 245 -5.09 -8.81 17.15
N THR A 246 -5.68 -9.96 17.45
CA THR A 246 -7.12 -10.23 17.28
C THR A 246 -7.89 -10.20 18.61
N GLN A 247 -7.18 -10.10 19.72
CA GLN A 247 -7.74 -10.08 21.07
C GLN A 247 -7.02 -9.04 21.94
N ALA A 248 -7.69 -8.60 23.00
CA ALA A 248 -7.14 -7.67 23.96
C ALA A 248 -5.98 -8.29 24.77
N GLN A 249 -4.97 -7.49 25.05
CA GLN A 249 -3.90 -7.81 25.98
C GLN A 249 -4.32 -7.43 27.40
N ALA A 250 -4.48 -8.41 28.28
CA ALA A 250 -5.03 -8.22 29.64
C ALA A 250 -4.19 -7.27 30.52
N GLU A 251 -2.89 -7.14 30.24
CA GLU A 251 -1.95 -6.29 31.00
C GLU A 251 -2.11 -4.79 30.71
N LYS A 252 -2.78 -4.42 29.62
CA LYS A 252 -2.93 -3.02 29.19
C LYS A 252 -4.14 -2.39 29.86
N ALA A 253 -3.99 -1.13 30.26
CA ALA A 253 -5.00 -0.40 31.02
C ALA A 253 -6.26 -0.08 30.20
N VAL A 254 -6.11 0.25 28.91
CA VAL A 254 -7.19 0.63 28.00
C VAL A 254 -7.24 -0.32 26.81
N SER A 255 -8.42 -0.80 26.46
CA SER A 255 -8.67 -1.72 25.35
C SER A 255 -9.51 -1.07 24.26
N ILE A 256 -9.04 -1.15 23.01
CA ILE A 256 -9.71 -0.54 21.86
C ILE A 256 -9.87 -1.59 20.76
N ALA A 257 -11.12 -1.87 20.38
CA ALA A 257 -11.42 -2.76 19.25
C ALA A 257 -11.54 -1.96 17.95
N VAL A 258 -10.78 -2.32 16.92
CA VAL A 258 -10.99 -1.86 15.55
C VAL A 258 -11.77 -2.93 14.78
N ILE A 259 -12.86 -2.56 14.13
CA ILE A 259 -13.61 -3.53 13.33
C ILE A 259 -12.80 -3.89 12.08
N ARG A 260 -12.51 -5.18 11.90
CA ARG A 260 -11.78 -5.69 10.73
C ARG A 260 -12.72 -5.81 9.52
N LEU A 261 -12.97 -4.68 8.86
CA LEU A 261 -13.79 -4.64 7.66
C LEU A 261 -13.15 -5.44 6.49
N PRO A 262 -13.94 -6.12 5.64
CA PRO A 262 -13.43 -6.83 4.47
C PRO A 262 -12.66 -5.94 3.50
N LYS A 263 -13.10 -4.69 3.33
CA LYS A 263 -12.47 -3.69 2.45
C LYS A 263 -11.84 -2.55 3.23
N LEU A 264 -11.31 -2.88 4.42
CA LEU A 264 -10.57 -1.96 5.27
C LEU A 264 -9.49 -1.26 4.45
N SER A 265 -9.41 0.05 4.60
CA SER A 265 -8.30 0.85 4.09
C SER A 265 -7.66 1.68 5.19
N ASN A 266 -6.39 2.05 4.98
CA ASN A 266 -5.65 2.93 5.87
C ASN A 266 -5.54 2.39 7.32
N PHE A 267 -5.31 1.09 7.51
CA PHE A 267 -5.16 0.52 8.88
C PHE A 267 -4.04 1.17 9.69
N THR A 268 -3.07 1.80 9.02
CA THR A 268 -1.95 2.52 9.64
C THR A 268 -2.39 3.74 10.44
N ASP A 269 -3.63 4.24 10.27
CA ASP A 269 -4.20 5.33 11.09
C ASP A 269 -4.18 5.02 12.60
N PHE A 270 -4.14 3.73 12.95
CA PHE A 270 -4.17 3.27 14.33
C PHE A 270 -2.82 2.83 14.86
N SER A 271 -1.75 2.93 14.05
CA SER A 271 -0.39 2.59 14.46
C SER A 271 0.07 3.41 15.68
N ALA A 272 -0.26 4.71 15.71
CA ALA A 272 0.07 5.58 16.84
C ALA A 272 -0.67 5.17 18.13
N LEU A 273 -1.95 4.78 18.03
CA LEU A 273 -2.72 4.26 19.17
C LEU A 273 -2.17 2.91 19.66
N ALA A 274 -1.83 2.01 18.74
CA ALA A 274 -1.27 0.70 19.10
C ALA A 274 0.12 0.81 19.75
N ALA A 275 0.85 1.91 19.51
CA ALA A 275 2.16 2.15 20.09
C ALA A 275 2.11 2.69 21.52
N GLU A 276 0.95 3.15 22.00
CA GLU A 276 0.78 3.65 23.37
C GLU A 276 1.04 2.54 24.41
N PRO A 277 1.91 2.78 25.43
CA PRO A 277 2.28 1.74 26.39
C PRO A 277 1.12 1.15 27.19
N ASP A 278 0.05 1.92 27.39
CA ASP A 278 -1.10 1.56 28.20
C ASP A 278 -2.35 1.19 27.39
N VAL A 279 -2.23 1.09 26.05
CA VAL A 279 -3.32 0.73 25.14
C VAL A 279 -3.12 -0.66 24.56
N SER A 280 -4.17 -1.47 24.59
CA SER A 280 -4.33 -2.72 23.84
C SER A 280 -5.27 -2.47 22.66
N LEU A 281 -4.70 -2.25 21.47
CA LEU A 281 -5.46 -2.16 20.23
C LEU A 281 -5.48 -3.50 19.51
N PHE A 282 -6.66 -3.96 19.11
CA PHE A 282 -6.83 -5.22 18.38
C PHE A 282 -7.93 -5.15 17.32
N TYR A 283 -7.87 -6.03 16.33
CA TYR A 283 -8.80 -6.08 15.20
C TYR A 283 -9.74 -7.27 15.33
N THR A 284 -11.05 -7.03 15.30
CA THR A 284 -12.05 -8.08 15.52
C THR A 284 -13.16 -8.07 14.47
N THR A 285 -13.72 -9.24 14.20
CA THR A 285 -14.96 -9.45 13.46
C THR A 285 -16.09 -9.97 14.37
N GLU A 286 -15.84 -10.10 15.67
CA GLU A 286 -16.74 -10.75 16.62
C GLU A 286 -17.59 -9.73 17.38
N ALA A 287 -18.91 -9.90 17.34
CA ALA A 287 -19.86 -9.04 18.04
C ALA A 287 -19.66 -9.01 19.56
N ALA A 288 -19.25 -10.13 20.17
CA ALA A 288 -19.05 -10.24 21.62
C ALA A 288 -17.90 -9.35 22.10
N SER A 289 -16.84 -9.22 21.30
CA SER A 289 -15.67 -8.38 21.62
C SER A 289 -16.05 -6.90 21.78
N LEU A 290 -17.12 -6.42 21.12
CA LEU A 290 -17.50 -5.01 21.15
C LEU A 290 -18.14 -4.57 22.48
N LEU A 291 -18.53 -5.51 23.33
CA LEU A 291 -19.21 -5.24 24.60
C LEU A 291 -18.26 -5.26 25.81
N THR A 292 -17.00 -5.65 25.61
CA THR A 292 -16.02 -5.83 26.69
C THR A 292 -14.83 -4.87 26.60
N VAL A 293 -14.88 -3.93 25.66
CA VAL A 293 -13.80 -2.97 25.40
C VAL A 293 -14.11 -1.58 25.92
N ASP A 294 -13.06 -0.77 26.06
CA ASP A 294 -13.18 0.61 26.50
C ASP A 294 -13.58 1.56 25.34
N ALA A 295 -13.33 1.19 24.08
CA ALA A 295 -13.84 1.88 22.88
C ALA A 295 -13.88 0.98 21.64
N VAL A 296 -14.72 1.34 20.67
CA VAL A 296 -14.81 0.70 19.35
C VAL A 296 -14.50 1.71 18.24
N ILE A 297 -13.74 1.29 17.23
CA ILE A 297 -13.41 2.08 16.04
C ILE A 297 -13.93 1.39 14.78
N ILE A 298 -14.67 2.13 13.94
CA ILE A 298 -14.98 1.76 12.56
C ILE A 298 -13.97 2.45 11.64
N PRO A 299 -13.08 1.70 10.97
CA PRO A 299 -12.00 2.27 10.17
C PRO A 299 -12.49 2.76 8.80
N GLY A 300 -11.57 3.33 8.01
CA GLY A 300 -11.83 3.66 6.61
C GLY A 300 -12.14 2.43 5.76
N SER A 301 -12.95 2.61 4.72
CA SER A 301 -13.33 1.57 3.76
C SER A 301 -13.10 2.03 2.32
N LYS A 302 -12.74 1.12 1.41
CA LYS A 302 -12.77 1.39 -0.05
C LYS A 302 -14.14 1.15 -0.69
N ASN A 303 -15.08 0.57 0.04
CA ASN A 303 -16.46 0.43 -0.41
C ASN A 303 -17.36 0.41 0.81
N THR A 304 -17.75 1.61 1.22
CA THR A 304 -18.45 1.87 2.46
C THR A 304 -19.81 1.14 2.47
N VAL A 305 -20.51 1.08 1.34
CA VAL A 305 -21.82 0.41 1.26
C VAL A 305 -21.69 -1.11 1.44
N ALA A 306 -20.72 -1.76 0.78
CA ALA A 306 -20.54 -3.20 0.89
C ALA A 306 -20.10 -3.63 2.30
N ASP A 307 -19.22 -2.85 2.93
CA ASP A 307 -18.77 -3.10 4.30
C ASP A 307 -19.89 -2.84 5.32
N LEU A 308 -20.72 -1.80 5.12
CA LEU A 308 -21.90 -1.56 5.96
C LEU A 308 -22.90 -2.72 5.89
N GLN A 309 -23.17 -3.24 4.69
CA GLN A 309 -24.01 -4.44 4.55
C GLN A 309 -23.37 -5.67 5.19
N TRP A 310 -22.03 -5.79 5.13
CA TRP A 310 -21.32 -6.87 5.79
C TRP A 310 -21.46 -6.80 7.32
N LEU A 311 -21.37 -5.61 7.93
CA LEU A 311 -21.62 -5.41 9.36
C LEU A 311 -23.00 -5.93 9.76
N ARG A 312 -24.03 -5.58 8.97
CA ARG A 312 -25.42 -6.03 9.19
C ARG A 312 -25.57 -7.54 9.09
N ARG A 313 -25.00 -8.15 8.05
CA ARG A 313 -25.06 -9.62 7.85
C ARG A 313 -24.40 -10.40 8.99
N HIS A 314 -23.40 -9.82 9.65
CA HIS A 314 -22.69 -10.45 10.77
C HIS A 314 -23.22 -9.98 12.15
N GLY A 315 -24.29 -9.20 12.19
CA GLY A 315 -24.91 -8.69 13.43
C GLY A 315 -24.05 -7.70 14.23
N LEU A 316 -22.98 -7.16 13.61
CA LEU A 316 -22.09 -6.18 14.22
C LEU A 316 -22.76 -4.82 14.38
N ASP A 317 -23.70 -4.48 13.50
CA ASP A 317 -24.54 -3.27 13.62
C ASP A 317 -25.36 -3.28 14.94
N ARG A 318 -26.00 -4.40 15.26
CA ARG A 318 -26.76 -4.56 16.51
C ARG A 318 -25.83 -4.58 17.73
N ALA A 319 -24.65 -5.18 17.60
CA ALA A 319 -23.65 -5.19 18.66
C ALA A 319 -23.12 -3.78 18.96
N LEU A 320 -22.88 -2.97 17.93
CA LEU A 320 -22.52 -1.55 18.07
C LEU A 320 -23.61 -0.75 18.79
N GLN A 321 -24.89 -0.98 18.43
CA GLN A 321 -26.01 -0.32 19.12
C GLN A 321 -26.03 -0.66 20.62
N ARG A 322 -25.86 -1.94 20.97
CA ARG A 322 -25.75 -2.38 22.37
C ARG A 322 -24.53 -1.81 23.07
N ALA A 323 -23.37 -1.76 22.41
CA ALA A 323 -22.14 -1.21 22.96
C ALA A 323 -22.32 0.26 23.33
N VAL A 324 -22.82 1.08 22.39
CA VAL A 324 -23.09 2.51 22.62
C VAL A 324 -24.17 2.70 23.70
N ALA A 325 -25.22 1.85 23.74
CA ALA A 325 -26.24 1.89 24.78
C ALA A 325 -25.70 1.53 26.18
N ALA A 326 -24.71 0.64 26.26
CA ALA A 326 -23.91 0.38 27.47
C ALA A 326 -22.87 1.48 27.74
N GLY A 327 -22.91 2.54 26.94
CA GLY A 327 -22.05 3.71 27.01
C GLY A 327 -20.71 3.55 26.31
N ILE A 328 -20.34 2.41 25.73
CA ILE A 328 -19.00 2.22 25.13
C ILE A 328 -18.82 3.22 23.96
N PRO A 329 -17.78 4.08 24.00
CA PRO A 329 -17.52 5.05 22.95
C PRO A 329 -17.28 4.42 21.58
N LEU A 330 -17.76 5.09 20.53
CA LEU A 330 -17.66 4.67 19.13
C LEU A 330 -17.02 5.77 18.28
N ILE A 331 -15.98 5.42 17.53
CA ILE A 331 -15.21 6.34 16.69
C ILE A 331 -15.29 5.89 15.23
N GLY A 332 -15.60 6.80 14.31
CA GLY A 332 -15.60 6.53 12.86
C GLY A 332 -14.52 7.31 12.13
N ILE A 333 -13.70 6.63 11.33
CA ILE A 333 -12.70 7.28 10.45
C ILE A 333 -13.09 7.10 8.99
N CYS A 334 -13.18 8.20 8.23
CA CYS A 334 -13.44 8.21 6.80
C CYS A 334 -14.70 7.42 6.39
N GLY A 335 -14.56 6.26 5.73
CA GLY A 335 -15.69 5.37 5.43
C GLY A 335 -16.48 4.97 6.69
N GLY A 336 -15.80 4.74 7.81
CA GLY A 336 -16.45 4.52 9.11
C GLY A 336 -17.25 5.73 9.58
N TYR A 337 -16.73 6.96 9.40
CA TYR A 337 -17.47 8.20 9.68
C TYR A 337 -18.74 8.30 8.84
N GLN A 338 -18.68 7.95 7.55
CA GLN A 338 -19.84 7.90 6.67
C GLN A 338 -20.87 6.85 7.13
N MET A 339 -20.42 5.65 7.56
CA MET A 339 -21.29 4.60 8.08
C MET A 339 -22.04 5.02 9.34
N LEU A 340 -21.45 5.86 10.21
CA LEU A 340 -22.10 6.34 11.42
C LEU A 340 -23.34 7.21 11.14
N GLY A 341 -23.49 7.74 9.92
CA GLY A 341 -24.61 8.60 9.56
C GLY A 341 -25.97 7.92 9.45
N ARG A 342 -26.99 8.72 9.17
CA ARG A 342 -28.37 8.27 8.98
C ARG A 342 -28.56 7.60 7.63
N ARG A 343 -27.98 8.16 6.56
CA ARG A 343 -28.12 7.67 5.18
C ARG A 343 -26.86 7.90 4.37
N ILE A 344 -26.63 7.02 3.39
CA ILE A 344 -25.61 7.13 2.35
C ILE A 344 -26.34 7.05 1.00
N PHE A 345 -26.15 8.04 0.15
CA PHE A 345 -26.67 8.13 -1.21
C PHE A 345 -25.54 7.88 -2.21
N ASP A 346 -25.77 7.04 -3.20
CA ASP A 346 -24.87 6.78 -4.33
C ASP A 346 -25.63 6.93 -5.66
N PRO A 347 -26.07 8.17 -6.01
CA PRO A 347 -26.89 8.43 -7.18
C PRO A 347 -26.18 8.11 -8.52
N LEU A 348 -24.85 8.01 -8.48
CA LEU A 348 -24.00 7.74 -9.63
C LEU A 348 -23.49 6.29 -9.65
N HIS A 349 -23.92 5.45 -8.70
CA HIS A 349 -23.48 4.05 -8.59
C HIS A 349 -21.96 3.87 -8.59
N THR A 350 -21.28 4.78 -7.90
CA THR A 350 -19.82 4.87 -7.83
C THR A 350 -19.20 3.74 -7.01
N GLU A 351 -19.86 3.31 -5.93
CA GLU A 351 -19.38 2.24 -5.05
C GLU A 351 -20.32 1.02 -5.04
N ALA A 352 -21.62 1.23 -5.23
CA ALA A 352 -22.61 0.16 -5.17
C ALA A 352 -23.70 0.28 -6.25
N ALA A 353 -24.33 -0.85 -6.56
CA ALA A 353 -25.52 -0.89 -7.41
C ALA A 353 -26.75 -0.24 -6.76
N LEU A 354 -26.71 0.00 -5.45
CA LEU A 354 -27.79 0.67 -4.72
C LEU A 354 -27.66 2.19 -4.87
N THR A 355 -28.78 2.87 -5.15
CA THR A 355 -28.84 4.34 -5.20
C THR A 355 -28.77 4.96 -3.81
N GLU A 356 -29.19 4.22 -2.78
CA GLU A 356 -29.13 4.66 -1.39
C GLU A 356 -29.13 3.50 -0.40
N CYS A 357 -28.66 3.74 0.81
CA CYS A 357 -28.83 2.85 1.94
C CYS A 357 -28.90 3.62 3.27
N ALA A 358 -29.63 3.07 4.24
CA ALA A 358 -29.57 3.56 5.62
C ALA A 358 -28.16 3.34 6.18
N GLY A 359 -27.62 4.33 6.89
CA GLY A 359 -26.41 4.19 7.71
C GLY A 359 -26.70 3.53 9.06
N LEU A 360 -25.78 3.63 10.01
CA LEU A 360 -25.94 3.12 11.37
C LEU A 360 -26.78 4.04 12.28
N GLY A 361 -26.95 5.30 11.89
CA GLY A 361 -27.82 6.26 12.57
C GLY A 361 -27.26 6.84 13.88
N PHE A 362 -25.97 6.70 14.14
CA PHE A 362 -25.34 7.24 15.35
C PHE A 362 -25.03 8.74 15.25
N LEU A 363 -24.80 9.28 14.06
CA LEU A 363 -24.54 10.70 13.84
C LEU A 363 -25.62 11.31 12.93
N PRO A 364 -26.00 12.59 13.15
CA PRO A 364 -26.99 13.30 12.33
C PRO A 364 -26.40 13.78 11.00
N LEU A 365 -25.67 12.90 10.32
CA LEU A 365 -25.02 13.16 9.03
C LEU A 365 -25.66 12.31 7.92
N CYS A 366 -25.73 12.88 6.73
CA CYS A 366 -26.06 12.18 5.49
C CYS A 366 -24.88 12.32 4.53
N THR A 367 -24.50 11.24 3.86
CA THR A 367 -23.39 11.25 2.90
C THR A 367 -23.90 11.03 1.50
N THR A 368 -23.48 11.85 0.55
CA THR A 368 -23.77 11.65 -0.88
C THR A 368 -22.46 11.39 -1.62
N PHE A 369 -22.32 10.23 -2.24
CA PHE A 369 -21.19 9.93 -3.11
C PHE A 369 -21.25 10.78 -4.39
N CYS A 370 -20.11 11.38 -4.71
CA CYS A 370 -19.94 12.26 -5.86
C CYS A 370 -19.10 11.56 -6.93
N GLY A 371 -19.03 12.10 -8.15
CA GLY A 371 -18.17 11.52 -9.21
C GLY A 371 -16.67 11.73 -8.99
N HIS A 372 -16.27 12.67 -8.12
CA HIS A 372 -14.88 13.00 -7.84
C HIS A 372 -14.52 12.72 -6.38
N LYS A 373 -13.37 12.08 -6.17
CA LYS A 373 -12.78 11.84 -4.87
C LYS A 373 -12.16 13.13 -4.34
N LYS A 374 -12.34 13.43 -3.05
CA LYS A 374 -11.60 14.49 -2.37
C LYS A 374 -10.26 13.93 -1.89
N THR A 375 -9.17 14.54 -2.33
CA THR A 375 -7.79 14.24 -1.91
C THR A 375 -7.09 15.55 -1.55
N VAL A 376 -6.88 15.81 -0.26
CA VAL A 376 -6.23 17.05 0.17
C VAL A 376 -5.48 16.87 1.49
N GLN A 377 -4.37 17.60 1.64
CA GLN A 377 -3.72 17.80 2.94
C GLN A 377 -4.52 18.81 3.75
N VAL A 378 -4.79 18.50 5.02
CA VAL A 378 -5.65 19.30 5.89
C VAL A 378 -4.97 19.55 7.23
N THR A 379 -5.15 20.76 7.74
CA THR A 379 -4.91 21.11 9.14
C THR A 379 -6.28 21.35 9.76
N ALA A 380 -6.64 20.56 10.76
CA ALA A 380 -7.92 20.64 11.44
C ALA A 380 -7.78 21.29 12.82
N ALA A 381 -8.80 22.07 13.20
CA ALA A 381 -9.02 22.48 14.57
C ALA A 381 -10.16 21.64 15.15
N CYS A 382 -9.90 21.01 16.28
CA CYS A 382 -10.87 20.33 17.11
C CYS A 382 -11.38 21.29 18.19
N ARG A 383 -12.63 21.73 18.04
CA ARG A 383 -13.33 22.49 19.07
C ARG A 383 -13.62 21.60 20.26
N ASP A 384 -13.77 22.22 21.42
CA ASP A 384 -14.15 21.57 22.66
C ASP A 384 -15.42 20.72 22.47
N PHE A 385 -15.29 19.40 22.67
CA PHE A 385 -16.45 18.51 22.79
C PHE A 385 -16.24 17.41 23.85
N PRO A 386 -17.31 16.97 24.54
CA PRO A 386 -17.20 15.90 25.52
C PRO A 386 -16.85 14.58 24.83
N PHE A 387 -15.99 13.78 25.44
CA PHE A 387 -15.68 12.42 25.02
C PHE A 387 -15.36 11.56 26.23
N ALA A 388 -16.13 10.49 26.43
CA ALA A 388 -15.90 9.52 27.51
C ALA A 388 -15.69 10.17 28.90
N GLY A 389 -16.34 11.30 29.19
CA GLY A 389 -16.21 12.01 30.48
C GLY A 389 -15.03 12.98 30.56
N ALA A 390 -14.25 13.16 29.49
CA ALA A 390 -13.24 14.20 29.35
C ALA A 390 -13.65 15.23 28.29
N MET A 391 -12.98 16.37 28.27
CA MET A 391 -13.10 17.37 27.21
C MET A 391 -11.97 17.22 26.20
N LEU A 392 -12.32 16.95 24.93
CA LEU A 392 -11.36 16.91 23.84
C LEU A 392 -11.30 18.24 23.12
N GLN A 393 -10.07 18.66 22.83
CA GLN A 393 -9.75 19.84 22.05
C GLN A 393 -8.41 19.63 21.35
N GLY A 394 -8.13 20.43 20.35
CA GLY A 394 -6.84 20.41 19.67
C GLY A 394 -6.76 21.46 18.56
N ALA A 395 -5.61 22.09 18.44
CA ALA A 395 -5.30 22.98 17.32
C ALA A 395 -4.25 22.32 16.42
N ASP A 396 -4.17 22.78 15.18
CA ASP A 396 -3.15 22.40 14.20
C ASP A 396 -3.00 20.88 13.97
N LEU A 397 -4.13 20.17 13.99
CA LEU A 397 -4.17 18.73 13.76
C LEU A 397 -4.00 18.45 12.26
N THR A 398 -2.74 18.31 11.83
CA THR A 398 -2.38 17.95 10.45
C THR A 398 -2.75 16.51 10.11
N GLY A 399 -3.25 16.31 8.90
CA GLY A 399 -3.58 15.00 8.36
C GLY A 399 -4.00 15.14 6.90
N TYR A 400 -4.79 14.21 6.41
CA TYR A 400 -5.31 14.29 5.05
C TYR A 400 -6.72 13.71 4.91
N GLU A 401 -7.45 14.21 3.93
CA GLU A 401 -8.72 13.65 3.50
C GLU A 401 -8.53 12.85 2.22
N ILE A 402 -9.04 11.62 2.17
CA ILE A 402 -9.05 10.75 1.00
C ILE A 402 -10.36 9.97 0.94
N HIS A 403 -11.43 10.61 0.47
CA HIS A 403 -12.77 10.02 0.53
C HIS A 403 -13.62 10.35 -0.69
N GLN A 404 -14.56 9.46 -0.95
CA GLN A 404 -15.59 9.63 -1.96
C GLN A 404 -16.84 10.20 -1.29
N GLY A 405 -17.37 11.29 -1.84
CA GLY A 405 -18.61 11.89 -1.39
C GLY A 405 -18.47 13.05 -0.42
N ARG A 406 -19.61 13.63 -0.08
CA ARG A 406 -19.76 14.79 0.80
C ARG A 406 -20.73 14.42 1.90
N SER A 407 -20.30 14.56 3.16
CA SER A 407 -21.22 14.49 4.30
C SER A 407 -21.76 15.86 4.66
N GLU A 408 -23.06 15.92 4.89
CA GLU A 408 -23.77 17.09 5.41
C GLU A 408 -24.29 16.76 6.81
N VAL A 409 -23.96 17.63 7.76
CA VAL A 409 -24.40 17.52 9.16
C VAL A 409 -25.68 18.32 9.31
N SER A 410 -26.79 17.63 9.60
CA SER A 410 -28.13 18.24 9.68
C SER A 410 -28.40 18.95 11.01
N SER A 411 -27.89 18.42 12.12
CA SER A 411 -28.19 18.94 13.48
C SER A 411 -27.14 18.58 14.53
N GLY A 412 -25.98 18.05 14.12
CA GLY A 412 -24.90 17.66 15.03
C GLY A 412 -23.96 18.82 15.33
N VAL A 413 -23.11 18.66 16.36
CA VAL A 413 -22.07 19.64 16.67
C VAL A 413 -20.88 19.38 15.73
N PRO A 414 -20.53 20.30 14.82
CA PRO A 414 -19.26 20.24 14.10
C PRO A 414 -18.14 20.38 15.13
N VAL A 415 -17.42 19.29 15.39
CA VAL A 415 -16.34 19.26 16.39
C VAL A 415 -14.97 19.43 15.76
N MET A 416 -14.82 19.08 14.48
CA MET A 416 -13.58 19.27 13.74
C MET A 416 -13.84 20.05 12.46
N THR A 417 -13.11 21.14 12.29
CA THR A 417 -13.16 22.00 11.12
C THR A 417 -11.78 22.08 10.47
N ALA A 418 -11.72 21.96 9.14
CA ALA A 418 -10.52 22.28 8.40
C ALA A 418 -10.24 23.79 8.56
N VAL A 419 -9.06 24.14 9.05
CA VAL A 419 -8.60 25.53 9.25
C VAL A 419 -7.39 25.88 8.38
N GLY A 420 -6.77 24.90 7.74
CA GLY A 420 -5.62 25.09 6.85
C GLY A 420 -5.33 23.87 5.97
N GLY A 421 -4.25 23.95 5.19
CA GLY A 421 -3.84 22.93 4.22
C GLY A 421 -3.92 23.41 2.76
N SER A 422 -3.74 22.50 1.80
CA SER A 422 -3.91 22.83 0.37
C SER A 422 -5.36 23.12 -0.01
N SER A 423 -6.32 22.86 0.89
CA SER A 423 -7.71 23.31 0.81
C SER A 423 -7.85 24.81 1.07
N LYS A 424 -7.33 25.66 0.17
CA LYS A 424 -7.32 27.12 0.32
C LYS A 424 -8.69 27.82 0.29
N ARG A 425 -9.84 27.15 0.43
CA ARG A 425 -11.13 27.81 0.13
C ARG A 425 -12.36 27.64 1.02
N GLU A 426 -12.41 26.83 2.08
CA GLU A 426 -13.58 26.88 2.98
C GLU A 426 -13.30 26.15 4.30
N SER A 427 -13.68 26.75 5.43
CA SER A 427 -13.73 26.07 6.73
C SER A 427 -14.80 24.99 6.69
N ALA A 428 -14.46 23.83 6.12
CA ALA A 428 -15.37 22.70 5.98
C ALA A 428 -15.39 21.88 7.28
N CYS A 429 -16.58 21.47 7.70
CA CYS A 429 -16.73 20.45 8.74
C CYS A 429 -16.09 19.15 8.25
N VAL A 430 -15.08 18.68 8.97
CA VAL A 430 -14.37 17.42 8.69
C VAL A 430 -14.62 16.39 9.78
N GLY A 431 -15.42 16.70 10.80
CA GLY A 431 -15.83 15.76 11.83
C GLY A 431 -16.96 16.26 12.71
N CYS A 432 -17.76 15.32 13.20
CA CYS A 432 -18.95 15.58 14.02
C CYS A 432 -18.95 14.64 15.22
N ALA A 433 -19.50 15.10 16.34
CA ALA A 433 -19.76 14.29 17.53
C ALA A 433 -21.22 14.35 17.95
N ARG A 434 -21.63 13.35 18.73
CA ARG A 434 -22.85 13.39 19.53
C ARG A 434 -22.65 14.27 20.78
N PRO A 435 -23.67 15.01 21.22
CA PRO A 435 -23.59 15.85 22.43
C PRO A 435 -23.27 15.09 23.73
N ASP A 436 -23.59 13.80 23.80
CA ASP A 436 -23.28 12.94 24.96
C ASP A 436 -21.81 12.49 25.02
N GLY A 437 -21.02 12.78 23.99
CA GLY A 437 -19.61 12.41 23.90
C GLY A 437 -19.34 10.92 23.72
N LEU A 438 -20.34 10.12 23.37
CA LEU A 438 -20.15 8.69 23.15
C LEU A 438 -19.78 8.36 21.71
N VAL A 439 -20.17 9.19 20.74
CA VAL A 439 -19.89 8.92 19.32
C VAL A 439 -19.28 10.13 18.66
N TRP A 440 -18.18 9.94 17.94
CA TRP A 440 -17.65 10.94 17.04
C TRP A 440 -17.00 10.30 15.81
N GLY A 441 -16.76 11.10 14.78
CA GLY A 441 -15.97 10.65 13.65
C GLY A 441 -15.44 11.78 12.81
N THR A 442 -14.50 11.46 11.94
CA THR A 442 -13.80 12.44 11.11
C THR A 442 -13.34 11.85 9.78
N TYR A 443 -13.17 12.71 8.79
CA TYR A 443 -12.47 12.42 7.54
C TYR A 443 -10.94 12.53 7.63
N VAL A 444 -10.41 13.09 8.72
CA VAL A 444 -8.97 13.34 8.88
C VAL A 444 -8.24 12.04 9.20
N HIS A 445 -7.53 11.48 8.22
CA HIS A 445 -6.58 10.40 8.42
C HIS A 445 -5.33 10.91 9.15
N GLY A 446 -4.69 10.06 9.96
CA GLY A 446 -3.55 10.43 10.80
C GLY A 446 -3.89 11.28 12.03
N ILE A 447 -5.17 11.44 12.38
CA ILE A 447 -5.58 12.27 13.54
C ILE A 447 -4.94 11.82 14.87
N PHE A 448 -4.65 10.53 15.02
CA PHE A 448 -3.99 9.96 16.19
C PHE A 448 -2.47 10.08 16.16
N ASP A 449 -1.86 10.55 15.06
CA ASP A 449 -0.41 10.77 15.02
C ASP A 449 0.00 11.95 15.91
N HIS A 450 -0.96 12.84 16.26
CA HIS A 450 -0.79 13.94 17.20
C HIS A 450 -0.77 13.47 18.65
N ASP A 451 0.39 13.60 19.29
CA ASP A 451 0.64 13.04 20.62
C ASP A 451 -0.32 13.56 21.70
N SER A 452 -0.57 14.87 21.74
CA SER A 452 -1.48 15.49 22.71
C SER A 452 -2.93 15.06 22.50
N PHE A 453 -3.41 15.09 21.25
CA PHE A 453 -4.78 14.72 20.90
C PHE A 453 -5.02 13.22 21.15
N ARG A 454 -4.12 12.35 20.67
CA ARG A 454 -4.15 10.91 20.93
C ARG A 454 -4.15 10.63 22.43
N ARG A 455 -3.31 11.35 23.20
CA ARG A 455 -3.27 11.14 24.64
C ARG A 455 -4.57 11.57 25.31
N ALA A 456 -5.15 12.70 24.91
CA ALA A 456 -6.44 13.18 25.42
C ALA A 456 -7.57 12.17 25.18
N VAL A 457 -7.62 11.55 23.98
CA VAL A 457 -8.58 10.47 23.67
C VAL A 457 -8.41 9.31 24.64
N VAL A 458 -7.19 8.81 24.82
CA VAL A 458 -6.94 7.69 25.75
C VAL A 458 -7.24 8.08 27.19
N ASN A 459 -6.93 9.30 27.62
CA ASN A 459 -7.27 9.79 28.95
C ASN A 459 -8.79 9.85 29.19
N GLY A 460 -9.59 10.18 28.18
CA GLY A 460 -11.06 10.06 28.28
C GLY A 460 -11.48 8.61 28.62
N LEU A 461 -10.88 7.62 27.95
CA LEU A 461 -11.15 6.21 28.24
C LEU A 461 -10.65 5.80 29.63
N ARG A 462 -9.49 6.30 30.06
CA ARG A 462 -8.95 6.06 31.41
C ARG A 462 -9.88 6.59 32.50
N VAL A 463 -10.29 7.85 32.40
CA VAL A 463 -11.18 8.51 33.37
C VAL A 463 -12.50 7.76 33.49
N ARG A 464 -13.08 7.37 32.36
CA ARG A 464 -14.29 6.54 32.32
C ARG A 464 -14.13 5.21 33.07
N LYS A 465 -12.95 4.61 33.03
CA LYS A 465 -12.60 3.36 33.72
C LYS A 465 -12.23 3.57 35.19
N GLY A 466 -12.26 4.80 35.70
CA GLY A 466 -11.84 5.15 37.06
C GLY A 466 -10.31 5.23 37.22
N LEU A 467 -9.57 5.34 36.12
CA LEU A 467 -8.11 5.50 36.14
C LEU A 467 -7.73 6.98 36.01
N SER A 468 -6.67 7.39 36.72
CA SER A 468 -6.14 8.75 36.59
C SER A 468 -5.61 9.02 35.18
N PRO A 469 -5.79 10.24 34.64
CA PRO A 469 -5.19 10.65 33.39
C PRO A 469 -3.66 10.65 33.49
N LEU A 470 -2.99 10.46 32.35
CA LEU A 470 -1.54 10.55 32.24
C LEU A 470 -1.14 11.74 31.37
N GLY A 471 0.06 12.28 31.58
CA GLY A 471 0.67 13.22 30.64
C GLY A 471 0.96 12.55 29.29
N THR A 472 1.41 13.33 28.31
CA THR A 472 1.91 12.78 27.04
C THR A 472 3.19 11.99 27.30
N THR A 473 3.10 10.66 27.25
CA THR A 473 4.20 9.74 27.58
C THR A 473 4.96 9.22 26.36
N TYR A 474 4.42 9.42 25.16
CA TYR A 474 4.94 8.84 23.94
C TYR A 474 4.89 9.85 22.80
N SER A 475 6.02 10.00 22.10
CA SER A 475 6.07 10.76 20.85
C SER A 475 6.17 9.85 19.65
N TYR A 476 5.11 9.84 18.83
CA TYR A 476 4.99 8.92 17.71
C TYR A 476 5.96 9.25 16.57
N VAL A 477 6.07 10.53 16.21
CA VAL A 477 7.01 10.99 15.17
C VAL A 477 8.45 10.68 15.56
N ALA A 478 8.84 11.00 16.80
CA ALA A 478 10.18 10.70 17.29
C ALA A 478 10.45 9.18 17.35
N ALA A 479 9.43 8.38 17.66
CA ALA A 479 9.55 6.93 17.65
C ALA A 479 9.72 6.35 16.23
N LYS A 480 9.01 6.88 15.24
CA LYS A 480 9.21 6.51 13.82
C LYS A 480 10.63 6.81 13.37
N GLU A 481 11.16 8.00 13.68
CA GLU A 481 12.54 8.36 13.36
C GLU A 481 13.56 7.40 14.01
N ARG A 482 13.35 7.04 15.28
CA ARG A 482 14.19 6.05 15.96
C ARG A 482 14.12 4.67 15.30
N GLU A 483 12.94 4.25 14.83
CA GLU A 483 12.80 2.97 14.12
C GLU A 483 13.44 2.98 12.73
N TYR A 484 13.36 4.09 11.99
CA TYR A 484 14.12 4.23 10.74
C TYR A 484 15.64 4.15 11.01
N ASN A 485 16.13 4.82 12.06
CA ASN A 485 17.54 4.73 12.46
C ASN A 485 17.92 3.29 12.87
N ARG A 486 17.13 2.64 13.73
CA ARG A 486 17.36 1.26 14.17
C ARG A 486 17.41 0.29 13.00
N LEU A 487 16.50 0.44 12.04
CA LEU A 487 16.50 -0.37 10.82
C LEU A 487 17.76 -0.12 10.00
N ALA A 488 18.14 1.14 9.77
CA ALA A 488 19.34 1.52 9.06
C ALA A 488 20.60 0.94 9.71
N ASP A 489 20.72 1.05 11.03
CA ASP A 489 21.86 0.53 11.81
C ASP A 489 21.94 -0.99 11.72
N THR A 490 20.79 -1.67 11.84
CA THR A 490 20.74 -3.13 11.72
C THR A 490 21.17 -3.59 10.34
N VAL A 491 20.65 -2.97 9.28
CA VAL A 491 21.01 -3.33 7.90
C VAL A 491 22.46 -2.97 7.60
N ARG A 492 22.95 -1.82 8.04
CA ARG A 492 24.35 -1.41 7.87
C ARG A 492 25.32 -2.39 8.53
N ALA A 493 24.97 -2.96 9.68
CA ALA A 493 25.81 -3.94 10.37
C ALA A 493 25.85 -5.31 9.66
N HIS A 494 24.87 -5.62 8.81
CA HIS A 494 24.70 -6.96 8.21
C HIS A 494 24.74 -6.97 6.68
N LEU A 495 24.95 -5.83 6.05
CA LEU A 495 25.08 -5.63 4.60
C LEU A 495 26.42 -4.96 4.31
N ASP A 496 27.18 -5.49 3.36
CA ASP A 496 28.44 -4.88 2.90
C ASP A 496 28.15 -3.57 2.17
N MET A 497 28.05 -2.48 2.92
CA MET A 497 27.76 -1.15 2.40
C MET A 497 28.88 -0.61 1.50
N GLU A 498 30.13 -1.03 1.70
CA GLU A 498 31.21 -0.66 0.78
C GLU A 498 31.00 -1.28 -0.60
N ALA A 499 30.62 -2.56 -0.67
CA ALA A 499 30.25 -3.19 -1.93
C ALA A 499 29.02 -2.54 -2.56
N VAL A 500 27.98 -2.22 -1.76
CA VAL A 500 26.79 -1.51 -2.25
C VAL A 500 27.16 -0.15 -2.85
N ARG A 501 28.01 0.65 -2.19
CA ARG A 501 28.47 1.94 -2.73
C ARG A 501 29.27 1.77 -4.01
N ARG A 502 30.21 0.80 -4.07
CA ARG A 502 30.95 0.50 -5.31
C ARG A 502 30.01 0.13 -6.46
N ILE A 503 28.99 -0.68 -6.17
CA ILE A 503 27.95 -1.06 -7.14
C ILE A 503 27.20 0.20 -7.63
N CYS A 504 26.79 1.09 -6.74
CA CYS A 504 26.09 2.33 -7.11
C CYS A 504 26.94 3.22 -8.05
N VAL A 505 28.23 3.38 -7.74
CA VAL A 505 29.16 4.24 -8.51
C VAL A 505 29.50 3.64 -9.87
N ALA A 506 29.74 2.33 -9.95
CA ALA A 506 30.17 1.64 -11.17
C ALA A 506 29.15 1.71 -12.32
N TYR A 507 27.87 1.97 -12.01
CA TYR A 507 26.77 2.02 -12.98
C TYR A 507 26.17 3.42 -13.13
N ARG A 508 26.97 4.47 -12.86
CA ARG A 508 26.59 5.85 -13.17
C ARG A 508 26.33 6.02 -14.67
N ILE A 509 25.11 6.41 -15.05
CA ILE A 509 24.81 6.86 -16.41
C ILE A 509 25.11 8.36 -16.51
N PRO A 510 25.84 8.82 -17.55
CA PRO A 510 26.03 10.24 -17.85
C PRO A 510 24.68 10.98 -17.93
N ARG A 511 24.52 12.10 -17.19
CA ARG A 511 23.34 12.98 -17.37
C ARG A 511 23.27 13.40 -18.84
N PRO A 512 22.12 13.32 -19.52
CA PRO A 512 21.99 13.94 -20.83
C PRO A 512 22.27 15.44 -20.65
N LEU A 513 23.32 15.93 -21.31
CA LEU A 513 23.60 17.36 -21.40
C LEU A 513 22.34 18.02 -21.96
N CYS A 514 21.71 18.90 -21.18
CA CYS A 514 20.80 19.88 -21.74
C CYS A 514 21.62 20.71 -22.73
N VAL A 515 21.54 20.37 -24.02
CA VAL A 515 21.98 21.26 -25.08
C VAL A 515 21.01 22.44 -25.02
N ALA A 516 21.39 23.49 -24.30
CA ALA A 516 20.78 24.79 -24.47
C ALA A 516 20.96 25.14 -25.94
N SER A 517 19.86 25.12 -26.70
CA SER A 517 19.85 25.68 -28.03
C SER A 517 20.07 27.18 -27.88
N SER A 518 21.33 27.59 -27.98
CA SER A 518 21.74 28.98 -28.14
C SER A 518 21.32 29.44 -29.53
N ILE A 519 20.01 29.62 -29.74
CA ILE A 519 19.51 30.54 -30.77
C ILE A 519 19.77 31.93 -30.20
N GLY A 520 20.87 32.52 -30.65
CA GLY A 520 21.26 33.87 -30.32
C GLY A 520 20.12 34.84 -30.61
N ARG A 521 19.50 35.38 -29.57
CA ARG A 521 18.80 36.66 -29.63
C ARG A 521 19.64 37.67 -28.85
N LYS A 522 20.32 38.54 -29.60
CA LYS A 522 20.82 39.82 -29.10
C LYS A 522 19.67 40.51 -28.37
N LYS A 523 19.82 40.77 -27.07
CA LYS A 523 19.02 41.75 -26.35
C LYS A 523 19.94 42.86 -25.89
N SER A 524 19.75 44.02 -26.51
CA SER A 524 20.25 45.29 -26.04
C SER A 524 19.74 45.57 -24.63
N CYS A 525 20.65 46.12 -23.83
CA CYS A 525 20.43 46.58 -22.48
C CYS A 525 19.72 47.95 -22.54
N MET A 526 18.57 48.13 -21.87
CA MET A 526 18.20 49.42 -21.29
C MET A 526 17.35 49.21 -20.04
N ARG A 527 17.82 49.82 -18.96
CA ARG A 527 17.23 49.91 -17.62
C ARG A 527 16.18 51.02 -17.56
N ASN A 528 15.27 50.86 -16.60
CA ASN A 528 14.53 51.88 -15.84
C ASN A 528 13.48 52.75 -16.57
N ARG A 529 12.21 52.56 -16.17
CA ARG A 529 11.39 53.55 -15.44
C ARG A 529 10.01 52.97 -15.06
N ARG A 530 9.58 53.17 -13.81
CA ARG A 530 8.18 53.14 -13.30
C ARG A 530 7.63 54.60 -13.34
N PRO A 531 6.35 54.89 -13.02
CA PRO A 531 5.06 54.28 -13.42
C PRO A 531 3.94 55.33 -13.79
N LEU A 532 2.71 54.84 -14.07
CA LEU A 532 1.35 55.48 -14.00
C LEU A 532 0.76 56.15 -15.27
N PRO A 533 -0.59 56.31 -15.41
CA PRO A 533 -1.75 55.58 -14.80
C PRO A 533 -2.88 55.19 -15.80
N ASP A 534 -3.90 54.52 -15.25
CA ASP A 534 -5.20 54.09 -15.80
C ASP A 534 -5.93 55.07 -16.74
N LYS A 535 -6.74 54.52 -17.68
CA LYS A 535 -8.16 54.93 -17.91
C LYS A 535 -8.91 54.14 -19.01
N TYR A 536 -10.20 53.88 -18.69
CA TYR A 536 -11.37 53.49 -19.52
C TYR A 536 -11.64 52.00 -19.87
N GLY A 537 -12.75 51.46 -19.34
CA GLY A 537 -13.47 50.25 -19.81
C GLY A 537 -14.63 50.60 -20.78
N PRO A 538 -15.75 49.83 -20.86
CA PRO A 538 -15.92 48.37 -20.95
C PRO A 538 -16.78 47.89 -22.17
N ALA A 539 -16.68 46.58 -22.52
CA ALA A 539 -17.65 45.69 -23.21
C ALA A 539 -18.08 46.01 -24.69
N PRO A 540 -18.78 45.12 -25.45
CA PRO A 540 -19.28 43.75 -25.18
C PRO A 540 -19.00 42.68 -26.30
N SER A 541 -19.28 41.40 -25.98
CA SER A 541 -19.49 40.25 -26.89
C SER A 541 -20.81 40.36 -27.69
N PRO A 542 -21.04 39.76 -28.90
CA PRO A 542 -21.28 38.30 -29.12
C PRO A 542 -20.99 37.82 -30.59
N PRO A 543 -21.62 36.77 -31.21
CA PRO A 543 -21.81 35.35 -30.85
C PRO A 543 -21.33 34.33 -31.94
N CYS A 544 -21.45 33.05 -31.59
CA CYS A 544 -21.37 31.81 -32.41
C CYS A 544 -21.96 31.88 -33.83
N ARG A 545 -21.33 31.16 -34.78
CA ARG A 545 -22.01 30.28 -35.75
C ARG A 545 -21.08 29.25 -36.42
N SER A 546 -21.65 28.05 -36.52
CA SER A 546 -21.29 26.85 -37.28
C SER A 546 -20.65 27.06 -38.66
N TRP A 547 -19.70 26.22 -39.05
CA TRP A 547 -19.45 25.91 -40.46
C TRP A 547 -19.16 24.43 -40.73
N ARG A 548 -19.80 23.97 -41.82
CA ARG A 548 -19.84 22.64 -42.39
C ARG A 548 -18.56 22.30 -43.16
N ARG A 549 -18.38 20.99 -43.34
CA ARG A 549 -17.61 20.29 -44.39
C ARG A 549 -17.43 21.08 -45.69
N TYR A 550 -16.20 21.06 -46.21
CA TYR A 550 -15.92 21.06 -47.64
C TYR A 550 -14.89 19.98 -47.97
N ILE A 551 -15.22 19.17 -48.97
CA ILE A 551 -14.36 18.24 -49.68
C ILE A 551 -13.73 19.02 -50.84
N MET A 552 -12.43 18.87 -51.07
CA MET A 552 -11.88 18.90 -52.43
C MET A 552 -10.59 18.09 -52.53
N SER A 553 -10.57 17.25 -53.55
CA SER A 553 -9.50 16.37 -54.02
C SER A 553 -8.29 17.14 -54.58
N SER A 554 -7.09 16.55 -54.55
CA SER A 554 -6.48 15.95 -55.76
C SER A 554 -4.96 15.70 -55.63
N ARG A 555 -4.54 14.56 -56.23
CA ARG A 555 -3.23 14.23 -56.85
C ARG A 555 -1.98 14.02 -55.97
N GLY A 556 -1.29 12.89 -56.19
CA GLY A 556 0.13 12.75 -55.87
C GLY A 556 0.68 11.33 -55.74
N ARG A 557 1.02 10.72 -56.88
CA ARG A 557 1.65 9.42 -57.18
C ARG A 557 2.55 8.73 -56.13
N LYS A 558 2.43 7.39 -56.17
CA LYS A 558 3.31 6.33 -55.68
C LYS A 558 4.68 6.32 -56.38
N TYR A 559 5.73 5.95 -55.64
CA TYR A 559 6.85 5.17 -56.18
C TYR A 559 7.04 3.89 -55.36
N CYS A 560 7.24 2.81 -56.09
CA CYS A 560 7.42 1.43 -55.66
C CYS A 560 8.85 1.04 -56.02
N CYS A 561 9.59 0.39 -55.13
CA CYS A 561 10.74 -0.42 -55.50
C CYS A 561 10.72 -1.73 -54.70
N ILE A 562 10.35 -2.78 -55.43
CA ILE A 562 10.56 -4.19 -55.13
C ILE A 562 12.01 -4.52 -55.51
N MET A 563 12.72 -5.28 -54.67
CA MET A 563 13.78 -6.17 -55.14
C MET A 563 13.53 -7.59 -54.62
N LYS A 564 13.72 -8.54 -55.54
CA LYS A 564 13.44 -9.97 -55.44
C LYS A 564 14.73 -10.73 -55.78
N ARG A 565 14.89 -11.91 -55.16
CA ARG A 565 15.64 -13.15 -55.58
C ARG A 565 17.13 -13.30 -55.18
N PRO A 566 17.70 -14.54 -55.22
CA PRO A 566 17.31 -15.80 -54.52
C PRO A 566 18.56 -16.61 -54.03
N TYR A 567 18.42 -17.86 -53.55
CA TYR A 567 19.35 -19.05 -53.52
C TYR A 567 19.03 -19.90 -52.25
N ILE A 568 18.30 -21.03 -52.33
CA ILE A 568 18.64 -22.44 -52.65
C ILE A 568 19.38 -23.22 -51.51
N PHE A 569 18.65 -24.21 -50.97
CA PHE A 569 18.98 -25.52 -50.35
C PHE A 569 20.39 -25.87 -49.81
N ALA A 570 20.41 -26.40 -48.58
CA ALA A 570 21.05 -27.69 -48.26
C ALA A 570 20.46 -28.34 -46.98
N MET A 571 19.90 -29.55 -47.15
CA MET A 571 19.62 -30.51 -46.06
C MET A 571 20.94 -31.04 -45.49
N LEU A 572 21.02 -31.27 -44.18
CA LEU A 572 21.75 -32.42 -43.63
C LEU A 572 21.06 -32.95 -42.36
N ARG A 573 20.44 -34.13 -42.53
CA ARG A 573 20.06 -35.06 -41.46
C ARG A 573 21.31 -35.56 -40.74
N LYS A 574 21.31 -35.67 -39.41
CA LYS A 574 21.93 -36.80 -38.71
C LYS A 574 21.12 -37.19 -37.47
N ARG A 575 20.76 -38.48 -37.46
CA ARG A 575 20.01 -39.24 -36.46
C ARG A 575 20.90 -39.58 -35.25
N ARG A 576 20.28 -39.78 -34.09
CA ARG A 576 20.57 -40.83 -33.06
C ARG A 576 19.48 -40.72 -31.98
N CYS A 577 18.41 -41.52 -32.03
CA CYS A 577 18.27 -42.86 -31.44
C CYS A 577 18.74 -42.94 -29.98
N TRP A 578 17.79 -42.96 -29.04
CA TRP A 578 17.80 -43.86 -27.87
C TRP A 578 16.36 -44.34 -27.61
N LEU A 579 16.23 -45.65 -27.56
CA LEU A 579 15.02 -46.43 -27.32
C LEU A 579 14.68 -46.45 -25.82
N LEU A 580 13.39 -46.32 -25.50
CA LEU A 580 12.78 -46.77 -24.24
C LEU A 580 11.76 -47.86 -24.59
N PRO A 581 11.75 -49.02 -23.91
CA PRO A 581 10.74 -50.03 -24.16
C PRO A 581 9.45 -49.73 -23.40
N LEU A 582 8.34 -49.80 -24.14
CA LEU A 582 6.98 -49.89 -23.64
C LEU A 582 6.75 -51.25 -22.98
N VAL A 583 6.25 -51.26 -21.75
CA VAL A 583 5.45 -52.36 -21.20
C VAL A 583 4.00 -51.90 -21.12
N ARG A 584 3.12 -52.68 -21.76
CA ARG A 584 1.67 -52.48 -21.85
C ARG A 584 1.00 -53.63 -21.08
N VAL A 585 0.23 -53.31 -20.03
CA VAL A 585 -0.95 -54.04 -19.50
C VAL A 585 -1.64 -53.03 -18.57
N GLY A 586 -2.95 -52.76 -18.48
CA GLY A 586 -4.20 -53.24 -19.04
C GLY A 586 -5.32 -52.35 -18.44
N ARG A 587 -6.48 -52.27 -19.10
CA ARG A 587 -7.58 -51.33 -18.82
C ARG A 587 -8.51 -51.76 -17.66
N HIS A 588 -9.37 -50.80 -17.26
CA HIS A 588 -10.59 -50.84 -16.41
C HIS A 588 -10.37 -50.34 -14.96
N ALA A 589 -11.17 -49.45 -14.35
CA ALA A 589 -12.54 -49.01 -14.59
C ALA A 589 -12.79 -47.55 -14.10
N ARG A 590 -13.95 -47.00 -14.49
CA ARG A 590 -14.45 -45.61 -14.28
C ARG A 590 -14.99 -45.36 -12.85
N PRO A 591 -15.18 -44.08 -12.44
CA PRO A 591 -15.43 -43.68 -11.06
C PRO A 591 -16.92 -43.70 -10.68
N TRP A 592 -17.21 -44.07 -9.43
CA TRP A 592 -18.54 -44.01 -8.83
C TRP A 592 -18.83 -42.62 -8.23
N ARG A 593 -19.91 -42.00 -8.69
CA ARG A 593 -20.66 -40.94 -8.00
C ARG A 593 -21.73 -41.61 -7.15
N TYR A 594 -21.94 -41.17 -5.91
CA TYR A 594 -23.21 -41.36 -5.22
C TYR A 594 -23.69 -40.05 -4.60
N ASN A 595 -24.96 -39.78 -4.85
CA ASN A 595 -25.76 -38.74 -4.24
C ASN A 595 -27.08 -39.43 -3.80
N LYS A 596 -27.69 -38.91 -2.72
CA LYS A 596 -29.09 -39.09 -2.27
C LYS A 596 -29.43 -40.20 -1.24
N PRO A 597 -30.54 -40.05 -0.46
CA PRO A 597 -30.50 -39.81 0.99
C PRO A 597 -31.35 -40.80 1.82
N CYS A 598 -31.26 -40.78 3.16
CA CYS A 598 -32.24 -41.43 4.04
C CYS A 598 -32.60 -40.54 5.25
N ASN A 599 -33.91 -40.33 5.41
CA ASN A 599 -34.58 -39.89 6.64
C ASN A 599 -35.00 -41.13 7.44
N ALA A 600 -34.95 -41.04 8.78
CA ALA A 600 -35.93 -41.51 9.78
C ALA A 600 -35.29 -42.13 11.04
N GLY A 601 -35.76 -41.72 12.21
CA GLY A 601 -35.95 -42.62 13.35
C GLY A 601 -35.19 -42.30 14.65
N ASN A 602 -35.95 -41.90 15.67
CA ASN A 602 -35.59 -41.66 17.08
C ASN A 602 -34.86 -42.81 17.80
N GLY A 603 -34.05 -42.48 18.81
CA GLY A 603 -33.61 -43.41 19.86
C GLY A 603 -32.55 -42.83 20.80
N ASN A 604 -32.81 -42.88 22.11
CA ASN A 604 -32.08 -42.24 23.22
C ASN A 604 -30.75 -42.92 23.63
N GLY A 605 -29.71 -42.10 23.88
CA GLY A 605 -28.66 -42.22 24.93
C GLY A 605 -27.33 -42.94 24.59
N PRO A 606 -26.21 -42.71 25.33
CA PRO A 606 -25.86 -41.63 26.28
C PRO A 606 -24.63 -40.79 25.85
N ALA A 607 -24.32 -39.75 26.63
CA ALA A 607 -23.32 -38.72 26.40
C ALA A 607 -21.85 -39.21 26.43
N ILE A 608 -21.06 -38.77 25.44
CA ILE A 608 -19.61 -38.96 25.39
C ILE A 608 -18.95 -37.90 26.29
N THR A 609 -18.16 -38.37 27.27
CA THR A 609 -17.39 -37.50 28.17
C THR A 609 -16.01 -37.16 27.58
N ARG A 610 -15.43 -36.04 28.03
CA ARG A 610 -14.18 -35.44 27.51
C ARG A 610 -12.92 -36.30 27.69
N SER A 611 -13.01 -37.48 28.31
CA SER A 611 -11.90 -38.41 28.54
C SER A 611 -11.64 -39.38 27.38
N ASP A 612 -12.61 -39.67 26.52
CA ASP A 612 -12.43 -40.64 25.42
C ASP A 612 -11.76 -40.03 24.18
N LEU A 613 -11.72 -38.70 24.08
CA LEU A 613 -11.06 -37.95 23.01
C LEU A 613 -9.53 -37.82 23.21
N GLN A 614 -8.98 -38.18 24.38
CA GLN A 614 -7.55 -38.09 24.66
C GLN A 614 -6.76 -39.40 24.44
N ALA A 615 -7.42 -40.52 24.16
CA ALA A 615 -6.76 -41.79 23.85
C ALA A 615 -6.42 -41.95 22.35
N GLY A 616 -7.15 -41.29 21.44
CA GLY A 616 -6.93 -41.38 19.99
C GLY A 616 -5.76 -40.56 19.44
N ILE A 617 -5.22 -39.61 20.23
CA ILE A 617 -4.19 -38.65 19.76
C ILE A 617 -2.76 -39.11 20.10
N ARG A 618 -2.58 -40.12 20.96
CA ARG A 618 -1.23 -40.65 21.29
C ARG A 618 -0.71 -41.73 20.33
N HIS A 619 -1.52 -42.28 19.44
CA HIS A 619 -1.07 -43.34 18.51
C HIS A 619 -0.56 -42.84 17.14
N CYS A 620 -0.70 -41.55 16.82
CA CYS A 620 -0.28 -40.99 15.52
C CYS A 620 1.06 -40.24 15.53
N ARG A 621 1.80 -40.19 16.65
CA ARG A 621 3.09 -39.48 16.77
C ARG A 621 4.34 -40.36 16.80
N GLN A 622 4.22 -41.68 16.63
CA GLN A 622 5.36 -42.62 16.74
C GLN A 622 5.74 -43.38 15.45
N LYS A 623 5.22 -43.00 14.26
CA LYS A 623 5.61 -43.61 12.98
C LYS A 623 5.95 -42.59 11.87
N ARG A 624 6.91 -41.70 12.15
CA ARG A 624 7.65 -40.94 11.11
C ARG A 624 9.13 -40.89 11.44
N ILE A 625 9.73 -42.06 11.59
CA ILE A 625 11.16 -42.29 11.39
C ILE A 625 11.23 -43.61 10.60
N ARG A 626 12.03 -43.62 9.53
CA ARG A 626 12.16 -44.64 8.46
C ARG A 626 11.22 -44.40 7.28
N TYR A 627 11.74 -43.72 6.24
CA TYR A 627 12.17 -44.34 4.98
C TYR A 627 12.80 -43.27 4.07
N GLY A 628 14.02 -43.57 3.61
CA GLY A 628 14.60 -43.23 2.29
C GLY A 628 14.68 -41.78 1.88
#